data_AF-A0A961DIB7-F1
#
_entry.id   AF-A0A961DIB7-F1
#
_cell.length_a   1.000
_cell.length_b   1.000
_cell.length_c   1.000
_cell.angle_alpha   90.00
_cell.angle_beta   90.00
_cell.angle_gamma   90.00
#
_symmetry.space_group_name_H-M   'P 1'
#
loop_
_entity.id
_entity.type
_entity.pdbx_description
1 polymer ?
#
loop_
_entity_poly.entity_id
_entity_poly.type
_entity_poly.pdbx_seq_one_letter_code
_entity_poly.pdbx_strand_id
1 'polypeptide(L)'
;AAPIWYSQRTEFAKPGGSDWAQVSATMALVATPGDAVVFDQSVKPSWRPRLAMRTYPDGFRGLDDVQLRTPWSQTPGLWDSVYPLASLRSRLTGIPVVWALETTQTDEKRPDSDLNVLRGDGYTMVQRILIHRTILYKFTRSGS
;
A
#
# COMPACT_ATOMS: atom_id res chain seq x y z
N ALA A 1 -19.93 16.09 1.36
CA ALA A 1 -20.06 14.97 0.40
C ALA A 1 -19.89 13.66 1.18
N ALA A 2 -20.87 12.77 1.11
CA ALA A 2 -20.92 11.52 1.90
C ALA A 2 -20.35 10.34 1.07
N PRO A 3 -19.71 9.35 1.72
CA PRO A 3 -18.96 8.30 1.02
C PRO A 3 -19.90 7.34 0.25
N ILE A 4 -19.42 6.92 -0.93
CA ILE A 4 -20.11 5.97 -1.81
C ILE A 4 -19.91 4.57 -1.24
N TRP A 5 -21.00 3.99 -0.73
CA TRP A 5 -21.06 2.60 -0.30
C TRP A 5 -21.23 1.71 -1.55
N TYR A 6 -20.15 1.05 -1.97
CA TYR A 6 -20.26 -0.01 -2.98
C TYR A 6 -20.54 -1.34 -2.28
N SER A 7 -21.73 -1.90 -2.52
CA SER A 7 -22.15 -3.21 -2.03
C SER A 7 -22.77 -3.98 -3.20
N GLN A 8 -22.06 -5.02 -3.69
CA GLN A 8 -22.66 -6.17 -4.39
C GLN A 8 -21.89 -7.48 -4.10
N ARG A 9 -22.35 -8.14 -3.02
CA ARG A 9 -22.50 -9.59 -2.75
C ARG A 9 -21.35 -10.60 -2.96
N THR A 10 -20.98 -11.20 -1.81
CA THR A 10 -20.34 -12.52 -1.50
C THR A 10 -18.83 -12.57 -1.21
N GLU A 11 -18.20 -11.45 -0.83
CA GLU A 11 -16.76 -11.23 -1.03
C GLU A 11 -15.78 -11.64 0.08
N PHE A 12 -16.19 -12.47 1.04
CA PHE A 12 -15.31 -13.02 2.07
C PHE A 12 -15.41 -14.55 2.11
N ALA A 13 -15.19 -15.21 0.97
CA ALA A 13 -15.19 -16.68 0.87
C ALA A 13 -13.95 -17.30 1.55
N LYS A 14 -13.91 -17.22 2.89
CA LYS A 14 -13.16 -18.01 3.89
C LYS A 14 -13.37 -17.36 5.26
N PRO A 15 -13.50 -18.09 6.38
CA PRO A 15 -13.51 -17.48 7.70
C PRO A 15 -12.19 -16.71 7.89
N GLY A 16 -12.28 -15.39 8.04
CA GLY A 16 -11.13 -14.48 8.06
C GLY A 16 -10.94 -13.61 6.82
N GLY A 17 -11.68 -13.89 5.72
CA GLY A 17 -11.80 -13.11 4.48
C GLY A 17 -10.47 -12.72 3.83
N SER A 18 -10.41 -12.29 2.60
CA SER A 18 -9.31 -11.43 2.19
C SER A 18 -9.88 -10.30 1.38
N ASP A 19 -9.51 -9.09 1.75
CA ASP A 19 -9.90 -7.84 1.11
C ASP A 19 -9.01 -7.51 -0.10
N TRP A 20 -8.13 -8.43 -0.49
CA TRP A 20 -7.13 -8.20 -1.53
C TRP A 20 -7.73 -7.96 -2.92
N ALA A 21 -8.82 -8.64 -3.27
CA ALA A 21 -9.50 -8.42 -4.55
C ALA A 21 -10.10 -7.00 -4.61
N GLN A 22 -10.79 -6.59 -3.54
CA GLN A 22 -11.33 -5.24 -3.35
C GLN A 22 -10.24 -4.17 -3.36
N VAL A 23 -9.13 -4.43 -2.68
CA VAL A 23 -7.97 -3.53 -2.62
C VAL A 23 -7.44 -3.32 -4.03
N SER A 24 -7.21 -4.40 -4.81
CA SER A 24 -6.79 -4.30 -6.21
C SER A 24 -7.79 -3.51 -7.05
N ALA A 25 -9.08 -3.85 -6.98
CA ALA A 25 -10.11 -3.14 -7.74
C ALA A 25 -10.18 -1.65 -7.38
N THR A 26 -10.00 -1.30 -6.10
CA THR A 26 -9.98 0.09 -5.65
C THR A 26 -8.74 0.82 -6.14
N MET A 27 -7.55 0.20 -6.05
CA MET A 27 -6.30 0.77 -6.57
C MET A 27 -6.39 1.08 -8.07
N ALA A 28 -7.00 0.19 -8.86
CA ALA A 28 -7.25 0.41 -10.29
C ALA A 28 -8.08 1.68 -10.60
N LEU A 29 -8.93 2.11 -9.66
CA LEU A 29 -9.81 3.27 -9.81
C LEU A 29 -9.17 4.56 -9.29
N VAL A 30 -8.29 4.48 -8.30
CA VAL A 30 -7.81 5.66 -7.56
C VAL A 30 -6.36 6.03 -7.85
N ALA A 31 -5.53 5.06 -8.24
CA ALA A 31 -4.12 5.29 -8.54
C ALA A 31 -3.90 5.46 -10.05
N THR A 32 -2.86 6.22 -10.40
CA THR A 32 -2.49 6.49 -11.79
C THR A 32 -1.12 5.87 -12.08
N PRO A 33 -0.85 5.36 -13.30
CA PRO A 33 0.49 4.95 -13.68
C PRO A 33 1.53 6.04 -13.40
N GLY A 34 2.63 5.68 -12.74
CA GLY A 34 3.66 6.59 -12.24
C GLY A 34 3.52 6.99 -10.77
N ASP A 35 2.38 6.73 -10.12
CA ASP A 35 2.30 6.82 -8.66
C ASP A 35 3.18 5.73 -8.01
N ALA A 36 3.76 6.01 -6.84
CA ALA A 36 4.43 4.99 -6.04
C ALA A 36 3.46 4.28 -5.11
N VAL A 37 3.82 3.05 -4.73
CA VAL A 37 3.13 2.27 -3.71
C VAL A 37 4.10 1.75 -2.65
N VAL A 38 3.69 1.82 -1.39
CA VAL A 38 4.39 1.26 -0.23
C VAL A 38 3.43 0.40 0.59
N PHE A 39 3.96 -0.59 1.29
CA PHE A 39 3.17 -1.59 1.99
C PHE A 39 3.70 -1.81 3.39
N ASP A 40 2.80 -1.85 4.36
CA ASP A 40 3.11 -2.17 5.75
C ASP A 40 3.94 -3.46 5.87
N GLN A 41 5.06 -3.36 6.57
CA GLN A 41 5.94 -4.49 6.90
C GLN A 41 5.87 -4.88 8.38
N SER A 42 5.20 -4.10 9.22
CA SER A 42 5.13 -4.25 10.68
C SER A 42 4.23 -5.40 11.13
N VAL A 43 3.29 -5.82 10.28
CA VAL A 43 2.44 -6.98 10.52
C VAL A 43 3.09 -8.30 10.11
N LYS A 44 2.58 -9.41 10.67
CA LYS A 44 3.04 -10.76 10.31
C LYS A 44 2.92 -11.00 8.80
N PRO A 45 3.83 -11.78 8.17
CA PRO A 45 3.91 -11.88 6.71
C PRO A 45 2.59 -12.22 6.00
N SER A 46 1.79 -13.12 6.57
CA SER A 46 0.49 -13.53 6.01
C SER A 46 -0.58 -12.43 5.98
N TRP A 47 -0.35 -11.31 6.67
CA TRP A 47 -1.27 -10.17 6.76
C TRP A 47 -0.76 -8.94 5.99
N ARG A 48 0.43 -9.01 5.39
CA ARG A 48 1.00 -7.87 4.69
C ARG A 48 0.14 -7.50 3.47
N PRO A 49 -0.21 -6.22 3.31
CA PRO A 49 -1.07 -5.79 2.21
C PRO A 49 -0.41 -5.96 0.83
N ARG A 50 0.93 -6.09 0.77
CA ARG A 50 1.69 -6.50 -0.43
C ARG A 50 1.16 -7.78 -1.09
N LEU A 51 0.54 -8.68 -0.31
CA LEU A 51 -0.06 -9.90 -0.85
C LEU A 51 -1.27 -9.61 -1.76
N ALA A 52 -1.90 -8.44 -1.64
CA ALA A 52 -2.92 -8.01 -2.60
C ALA A 52 -2.32 -7.81 -3.99
N MET A 53 -1.21 -7.07 -4.09
CA MET A 53 -0.49 -6.88 -5.37
C MET A 53 0.01 -8.20 -5.95
N ARG A 54 0.50 -9.12 -5.11
CA ARG A 54 0.94 -10.43 -5.57
C ARG A 54 -0.19 -11.28 -6.13
N THR A 55 -1.36 -11.26 -5.49
CA THR A 55 -2.49 -12.15 -5.82
C THR A 55 -3.37 -11.57 -6.92
N TYR A 56 -3.52 -10.24 -6.94
CA TYR A 56 -4.34 -9.47 -7.85
C TYR A 56 -3.52 -8.28 -8.39
N PRO A 57 -2.59 -8.52 -9.34
CA PRO A 57 -1.64 -7.49 -9.79
C PRO A 57 -2.26 -6.40 -10.66
N ASP A 58 -3.40 -6.67 -11.30
CA ASP A 58 -4.01 -5.76 -12.29
C ASP A 58 -4.29 -4.35 -11.73
N GLY A 59 -4.68 -4.26 -10.46
CA GLY A 59 -4.94 -2.98 -9.80
C GLY A 59 -3.70 -2.14 -9.48
N PHE A 60 -2.53 -2.74 -9.59
CA PHE A 60 -1.24 -2.10 -9.31
C PHE A 60 -0.43 -1.86 -10.59
N ARG A 61 -1.01 -2.12 -11.76
CA ARG A 61 -0.31 -2.01 -13.03
C ARG A 61 0.15 -0.57 -13.29
N GLY A 62 1.45 -0.42 -13.49
CA GLY A 62 2.08 0.89 -13.74
C GLY A 62 2.40 1.69 -12.48
N LEU A 63 2.16 1.14 -11.29
CA LEU A 63 2.64 1.72 -10.04
C LEU A 63 4.09 1.32 -9.77
N ASP A 64 4.85 2.21 -9.12
CA ASP A 64 6.22 1.94 -8.70
C ASP A 64 6.25 1.38 -7.27
N ASP A 65 6.61 0.11 -7.13
CA ASP A 65 6.87 -0.50 -5.83
C ASP A 65 8.29 -0.16 -5.35
N VAL A 66 8.41 1.05 -4.83
CA VAL A 66 9.70 1.66 -4.44
C VAL A 66 10.45 0.86 -3.36
N GLN A 67 9.71 0.11 -2.54
CA GLN A 67 10.24 -0.70 -1.44
C GLN A 67 10.85 -2.02 -1.91
N LEU A 68 10.51 -2.52 -3.10
CA LEU A 68 11.00 -3.82 -3.57
C LEU A 68 12.54 -3.83 -3.68
N ARG A 69 13.15 -4.83 -3.03
CA ARG A 69 14.58 -5.12 -3.14
C ARG A 69 14.83 -6.37 -3.98
N THR A 70 14.18 -7.46 -3.61
CA THR A 70 14.34 -8.75 -4.28
C THR A 70 12.99 -9.47 -4.33
N PRO A 71 12.48 -9.81 -5.51
CA PRO A 71 11.22 -10.53 -5.62
C PRO A 71 11.35 -11.94 -5.05
N TRP A 72 10.26 -12.48 -4.52
CA TRP A 72 10.20 -13.81 -3.89
C TRP A 72 10.69 -14.93 -4.82
N SER A 73 10.55 -14.78 -6.14
CA SER A 73 11.05 -15.75 -7.13
C SER A 73 12.58 -15.87 -7.15
N GLN A 74 13.28 -14.94 -6.49
CA GLN A 74 14.73 -14.86 -6.39
C GLN A 74 15.22 -14.95 -4.94
N THR A 75 14.33 -15.21 -3.97
CA THR A 75 14.71 -15.45 -2.58
C THR A 75 14.62 -16.94 -2.24
N PRO A 76 15.38 -17.44 -1.24
CA PRO A 76 15.21 -18.81 -0.73
C PRO A 76 13.89 -19.05 0.03
N GLY A 77 13.05 -18.02 0.18
CA GLY A 77 11.84 -18.04 1.00
C GLY A 77 10.58 -17.72 0.20
N LEU A 78 9.43 -17.72 0.88
CA LEU A 78 8.12 -17.50 0.24
C LEU A 78 7.76 -16.01 0.04
N TRP A 79 8.61 -15.07 0.47
CA TRP A 79 8.29 -13.65 0.57
C TRP A 79 9.33 -12.77 -0.15
N ASP A 80 8.88 -11.62 -0.65
CA ASP A 80 9.77 -10.58 -1.16
C ASP A 80 10.67 -10.03 -0.05
N SER A 81 11.88 -9.61 -0.42
CA SER A 81 12.69 -8.72 0.41
C SER A 81 12.44 -7.28 0.01
N VAL A 82 12.34 -6.39 1.00
CA VAL A 82 12.10 -4.96 0.80
C VAL A 82 13.12 -4.13 1.56
N TYR A 83 13.39 -2.93 1.07
CA TYR A 83 14.11 -1.90 1.81
C TYR A 83 13.16 -1.18 2.78
N PRO A 84 13.61 -0.82 4.00
CA PRO A 84 12.84 0.05 4.88
C PRO A 84 12.58 1.40 4.20
N LEU A 85 11.35 1.94 4.28
CA LEU A 85 10.99 3.17 3.57
C LEU A 85 11.89 4.35 3.94
N ALA A 86 12.27 4.46 5.21
CA ALA A 86 13.18 5.51 5.70
C ALA A 86 14.56 5.54 5.00
N SER A 87 14.96 4.43 4.36
CA SER A 87 16.22 4.36 3.59
C SER A 87 16.08 4.75 2.11
N LEU A 88 14.86 5.08 1.65
CA LEU A 88 14.50 5.20 0.24
C LEU A 88 14.17 6.62 -0.20
N ARG A 89 14.58 7.63 0.56
CA ARG A 89 14.31 9.04 0.25
C ARG A 89 14.70 9.44 -1.18
N SER A 90 15.82 8.92 -1.68
CA SER A 90 16.26 9.13 -3.06
C SER A 90 15.32 8.51 -4.10
N ARG A 91 14.71 7.36 -3.82
CA ARG A 91 13.71 6.72 -4.70
C ARG A 91 12.39 7.47 -4.73
N LEU A 92 12.06 8.20 -3.66
CA LEU A 92 10.88 9.07 -3.61
C LEU A 92 11.13 10.45 -4.26
N THR A 93 12.34 10.73 -4.75
CA THR A 93 12.64 12.01 -5.40
C THR A 93 11.91 12.11 -6.73
N GLY A 94 11.21 13.23 -6.96
CA GLY A 94 10.40 13.43 -8.16
C GLY A 94 9.05 12.71 -8.18
N ILE A 95 8.73 11.90 -7.17
CA ILE A 95 7.43 11.21 -7.07
C ILE A 95 6.42 12.13 -6.38
N PRO A 96 5.34 12.58 -7.07
CA PRO A 96 4.38 13.52 -6.48
C PRO A 96 3.33 12.80 -5.62
N VAL A 97 3.04 11.52 -5.89
CA VAL A 97 1.97 10.75 -5.25
C VAL A 97 2.51 9.41 -4.75
N VAL A 98 2.20 9.09 -3.50
CA VAL A 98 2.50 7.79 -2.88
C VAL A 98 1.22 7.21 -2.29
N TRP A 99 0.95 5.95 -2.58
CA TRP A 99 -0.09 5.16 -1.93
C TRP A 99 0.53 4.27 -0.85
N ALA A 100 0.23 4.55 0.42
CA ALA A 100 0.61 3.70 1.53
C ALA A 100 -0.54 2.74 1.86
N LEU A 101 -0.28 1.44 1.70
CA LEU A 101 -1.22 0.38 2.04
C LEU A 101 -0.88 -0.14 3.42
N GLU A 102 -1.75 0.18 4.37
CA GLU A 102 -1.65 -0.21 5.77
C GLU A 102 -2.77 -1.19 6.14
N THR A 103 -2.76 -1.68 7.37
CA THR A 103 -3.83 -2.49 7.94
C THR A 103 -4.39 -1.84 9.21
N THR A 104 -5.56 -2.29 9.66
CA THR A 104 -6.12 -1.86 10.96
C THR A 104 -5.29 -2.31 12.17
N GLN A 105 -4.27 -3.15 11.94
CA GLN A 105 -3.32 -3.63 12.94
C GLN A 105 -1.96 -2.92 12.84
N THR A 106 -1.80 -2.01 11.88
CA THR A 106 -0.59 -1.20 11.73
C THR A 106 -0.41 -0.32 12.96
N ASP A 107 0.81 -0.32 13.50
CA ASP A 107 1.19 0.61 14.54
C ASP A 107 1.61 1.95 13.93
N GLU A 108 0.62 2.76 13.57
CA GLU A 108 0.82 4.08 12.94
C GLU A 108 1.65 5.03 13.82
N LYS A 109 1.72 4.78 15.14
CA LYS A 109 2.40 5.63 16.11
C LYS A 109 3.91 5.40 16.16
N ARG A 110 4.43 4.32 15.55
CA ARG A 110 5.88 4.10 15.52
C ARG A 110 6.55 5.22 14.73
N PRO A 111 7.66 5.79 15.22
CA PRO A 111 8.36 6.85 14.50
C PRO A 111 8.79 6.44 13.09
N ASP A 112 9.06 5.15 12.88
CA ASP A 112 9.46 4.53 11.62
C ASP A 112 8.30 3.94 10.82
N SER A 113 7.04 4.23 11.18
CA SER A 113 5.88 3.85 10.36
C SER A 113 5.95 4.53 9.00
N ASP A 114 5.51 3.84 7.95
CA ASP A 114 5.55 4.38 6.57
C ASP A 114 4.83 5.74 6.49
N LEU A 115 3.73 5.90 7.24
CA LEU A 115 2.99 7.17 7.34
C LEU A 115 3.83 8.31 7.94
N ASN A 116 4.61 8.06 8.99
CA ASN A 116 5.45 9.08 9.62
C ASN A 116 6.67 9.41 8.79
N VAL A 117 7.26 8.41 8.13
CA VAL A 117 8.35 8.61 7.16
C VAL A 117 7.88 9.50 6.01
N LEU A 118 6.74 9.21 5.39
CA LEU A 118 6.20 10.02 4.29
C LEU A 118 5.93 11.47 4.71
N ARG A 119 5.36 11.68 5.91
CA ARG A 119 5.19 13.04 6.47
C ARG A 119 6.51 13.76 6.67
N GLY A 120 7.52 13.08 7.23
CA GLY A 120 8.87 13.60 7.41
C GLY A 120 9.55 13.97 6.09
N ASP A 121 9.20 13.30 5.00
CA ASP A 121 9.68 13.56 3.64
C ASP A 121 8.88 14.62 2.87
N GLY A 122 7.97 15.33 3.55
CA GLY A 122 7.22 16.45 3.01
C GLY A 122 5.95 16.06 2.26
N TYR A 123 5.52 14.80 2.34
CA TYR A 123 4.21 14.42 1.82
C TYR A 123 3.09 14.76 2.81
N THR A 124 1.94 15.15 2.27
CA THR A 124 0.70 15.37 3.02
C THR A 124 -0.30 14.28 2.69
N MET A 125 -0.93 13.69 3.72
CA MET A 125 -2.02 12.74 3.55
C MET A 125 -3.28 13.48 3.08
N VAL A 126 -3.79 13.16 1.89
CA VAL A 126 -4.96 13.82 1.30
C VAL A 126 -6.17 12.90 1.18
N GLN A 127 -5.99 11.59 1.32
CA GLN A 127 -7.09 10.63 1.23
C GLN A 127 -6.82 9.41 2.11
N ARG A 128 -7.91 8.82 2.63
CA ARG A 128 -7.93 7.59 3.39
C ARG A 128 -9.13 6.74 2.97
N ILE A 129 -8.91 5.49 2.58
CA ILE A 129 -9.96 4.55 2.17
C ILE A 129 -9.81 3.27 2.99
N LEU A 130 -10.79 2.94 3.82
CA LEU A 130 -10.83 1.66 4.54
C LEU A 130 -11.56 0.61 3.69
N ILE A 131 -10.91 -0.52 3.45
CA ILE A 131 -11.46 -1.69 2.75
C ILE A 131 -11.36 -2.86 3.71
N HIS A 132 -12.41 -3.12 4.49
CA HIS A 132 -12.47 -4.14 5.54
C HIS A 132 -11.36 -4.01 6.62
N ARG A 133 -10.13 -4.42 6.34
CA ARG A 133 -8.97 -4.32 7.25
C ARG A 133 -7.77 -3.61 6.62
N THR A 134 -7.70 -3.45 5.32
CA THR A 134 -6.66 -2.69 4.62
C THR A 134 -7.07 -1.23 4.53
N ILE A 135 -6.14 -0.32 4.75
CA ILE A 135 -6.36 1.12 4.63
C ILE A 135 -5.44 1.65 3.54
N LEU A 136 -6.01 2.30 2.53
CA LEU A 136 -5.27 3.00 1.49
C LEU A 136 -5.12 4.46 1.89
N TYR A 137 -3.89 4.92 2.05
CA TYR A 137 -3.57 6.32 2.30
C TYR A 137 -2.95 6.95 1.05
N LYS A 138 -3.55 8.02 0.54
CA LYS A 138 -2.95 8.83 -0.53
C LYS A 138 -2.14 9.94 0.09
N PHE A 139 -0.87 9.99 -0.27
CA PHE A 139 0.07 11.03 0.07
C PHE A 139 0.45 11.83 -1.17
N THR A 140 0.49 13.16 -1.05
CA THR A 140 0.91 14.05 -2.12
C THR A 140 1.99 15.01 -1.64
N ARG A 141 2.97 15.29 -2.49
CA ARG A 141 3.96 16.35 -2.28
C ARG A 141 3.92 17.29 -3.47
N SER A 142 3.78 18.59 -3.21
CA SER A 142 3.93 19.61 -4.25
C SER A 142 5.37 19.55 -4.78
N GLY A 143 5.52 19.50 -6.10
CA GLY A 143 6.85 19.54 -6.73
C GLY A 143 7.62 20.77 -6.24
N SER A 144 8.87 20.55 -5.82
CA SER A 144 9.82 21.62 -5.53
C SER A 144 10.27 22.29 -6.82
#